data_AF-A0A4C2A1L7-F1
#
_entry.id   AF-A0A4C2A1L7-F1
#
_cell.length_a   1.000
_cell.length_b   1.000
_cell.length_c   1.000
_cell.angle_alpha   90.00
_cell.angle_beta   90.00
_cell.angle_gamma   90.00
#
_symmetry.space_group_name_H-M   'P 1'
#
loop_
_entity.id
_entity.type
_entity.pdbx_description
1 polymer ?
#
loop_
_entity_poly.entity_id
_entity_poly.type
_entity_poly.pdbx_seq_one_letter_code
_entity_poly.pdbx_strand_id
1 'polypeptide(L)'
;MDSHSARVGSLAEFFLVSSGSRDGTIVHHDVRAREHKVSSLSGHTQEVCGLKWSTDFKYLASGGNDNLVNVWSAISGGVGTNNEPLHVLNQHQAAVRALAWCPWQPNILASGGGTADRCIKFWNINNGSL
;
A
#
# COMPACT_ATOMS: atom_id res chain seq x y z
N MET A 1 14.17 -14.16 11.88
CA MET A 1 13.09 -14.15 10.87
C MET A 1 12.92 -12.67 10.56
N ASP A 2 13.74 -12.17 9.64
CA ASP A 2 14.14 -10.75 9.63
C ASP A 2 13.32 -9.97 8.59
N SER A 3 12.00 -10.00 8.74
CA SER A 3 11.10 -9.26 7.85
C SER A 3 10.89 -7.84 8.35
N HIS A 4 10.27 -7.69 9.53
CA HIS A 4 9.95 -6.41 10.15
C HIS A 4 10.64 -6.24 11.49
N SER A 5 11.00 -5.00 11.83
CA SER A 5 11.61 -4.64 13.12
C SER A 5 10.57 -4.19 14.16
N ALA A 6 9.33 -3.95 13.73
CA ALA A 6 8.22 -3.52 14.57
C ALA A 6 6.93 -4.29 14.29
N ARG A 7 5.84 -3.92 14.99
CA ARG A 7 4.52 -4.55 14.84
C ARG A 7 4.03 -4.48 13.39
N VAL A 8 3.45 -5.55 12.91
CA VAL A 8 2.70 -5.59 11.65
C VAL A 8 1.28 -5.10 11.92
N GLY A 9 0.87 -4.03 11.25
CA GLY A 9 -0.42 -3.35 11.46
C GLY A 9 -1.42 -3.54 10.32
N SER A 10 -0.94 -3.93 9.14
CA SER A 10 -1.76 -4.11 7.94
C SER A 10 -1.27 -5.28 7.10
N LEU A 11 -2.21 -5.92 6.39
CA LEU A 11 -1.96 -7.07 5.53
C LEU A 11 -2.82 -6.92 4.26
N ALA A 12 -2.28 -7.33 3.12
CA ALA A 12 -3.00 -7.44 1.87
C ALA A 12 -2.60 -8.72 1.15
N GLU A 13 -3.58 -9.42 0.61
CA GLU A 13 -3.37 -10.71 -0.04
C GLU A 13 -3.93 -10.69 -1.47
N PHE A 14 -3.18 -11.32 -2.37
CA PHE A 14 -3.66 -11.72 -3.69
C PHE A 14 -2.92 -13.02 -4.06
N PHE A 15 -1.88 -12.98 -4.90
CA PHE A 15 -1.00 -14.13 -5.13
C PHE A 15 0.24 -14.14 -4.21
N LEU A 16 0.57 -13.00 -3.62
CA LEU A 16 1.55 -12.82 -2.54
C LEU A 16 0.82 -12.26 -1.32
N VAL A 17 1.44 -12.42 -0.15
CA VAL A 17 1.03 -11.72 1.07
C VAL A 17 1.93 -10.50 1.24
N SER A 18 1.34 -9.32 1.30
CA SER A 18 2.05 -8.07 1.64
C SER A 18 1.72 -7.70 3.08
N SER A 19 2.74 -7.36 3.86
CA SER A 19 2.58 -6.91 5.25
C SER A 19 3.13 -5.50 5.42
N GLY A 20 2.36 -4.62 6.06
CA GLY A 20 2.78 -3.27 6.43
C GLY A 20 3.05 -3.17 7.93
N SER A 21 4.14 -2.52 8.30
CA SER A 21 4.63 -2.45 9.68
C SER A 21 4.72 -1.03 10.22
N ARG A 22 4.81 -0.93 11.55
CA ARG A 22 5.10 0.32 12.27
C ARG A 22 6.49 0.88 11.97
N ASP A 23 7.39 0.07 11.42
CA ASP A 23 8.71 0.52 10.95
C ASP A 23 8.65 1.30 9.62
N GLY A 24 7.45 1.48 9.03
CA GLY A 24 7.25 2.23 7.79
C GLY A 24 7.52 1.43 6.52
N THR A 25 7.91 0.16 6.66
CA THR A 25 8.18 -0.73 5.55
C THR A 25 6.98 -1.61 5.21
N ILE A 26 6.91 -1.98 3.94
CA ILE A 26 6.01 -3.02 3.43
C ILE A 26 6.89 -4.18 2.98
N VAL A 27 6.57 -5.41 3.38
CA VAL A 27 7.32 -6.59 2.96
C VAL A 27 6.39 -7.51 2.19
N HIS A 28 6.88 -8.05 1.08
CA HIS A 28 6.16 -9.02 0.28
C HIS A 28 6.67 -10.43 0.56
N HIS A 29 5.71 -11.34 0.70
CA HIS A 29 5.94 -12.73 1.06
C HIS A 29 5.34 -13.66 0.01
N ASP A 30 6.16 -14.55 -0.55
CA ASP A 30 5.70 -15.71 -1.30
C ASP A 30 5.62 -16.92 -0.36
N VAL A 31 4.39 -17.30 -0.01
CA VAL A 31 4.10 -18.42 0.89
C VAL A 31 4.49 -19.79 0.30
N ARG A 32 4.79 -19.84 -1.00
CA ARG A 32 5.18 -21.08 -1.71
C ARG A 32 6.68 -21.32 -1.65
N ALA A 33 7.46 -20.29 -1.33
CA ALA A 33 8.91 -20.34 -1.27
C ALA A 33 9.39 -20.57 0.17
N ARG A 34 10.49 -21.32 0.32
CA ARG A 34 11.16 -21.49 1.64
C ARG A 34 11.71 -20.15 2.14
N GLU A 35 12.39 -19.42 1.25
CA GLU A 35 12.74 -18.01 1.45
C GLU A 35 11.53 -17.17 1.06
N HIS A 36 10.62 -17.00 2.02
CA HIS A 36 9.33 -16.37 1.78
C HIS A 36 9.42 -14.87 1.47
N LYS A 37 10.39 -14.14 2.03
CA LYS A 37 10.57 -12.69 1.77
C LYS A 37 11.10 -12.47 0.35
N VAL A 38 10.27 -11.93 -0.53
CA VAL A 38 10.65 -11.68 -1.94
C VAL A 38 11.10 -10.25 -2.20
N SER A 39 10.57 -9.27 -1.47
CA SER A 39 10.96 -7.86 -1.60
C SER A 39 10.46 -7.02 -0.43
N SER A 40 10.93 -5.78 -0.35
CA SER A 40 10.48 -4.77 0.60
C SER A 40 10.33 -3.42 -0.07
N LEU A 41 9.30 -2.66 0.32
CA LEU A 41 9.04 -1.30 -0.10
C LEU A 41 9.24 -0.34 1.07
N SER A 42 9.90 0.78 0.83
CA SER A 42 10.14 1.83 1.82
C SER A 42 9.73 3.18 1.27
N GLY A 43 8.58 3.70 1.72
CA GLY A 43 8.10 5.03 1.33
C GLY A 43 7.21 5.71 2.36
N HIS A 44 6.97 5.06 3.51
CA HIS A 44 6.31 5.67 4.64
C HIS A 44 7.31 5.98 5.75
N THR A 45 7.14 7.11 6.40
CA THR A 45 7.96 7.53 7.55
C THR A 45 7.38 7.07 8.88
N GLN A 46 6.11 6.65 8.87
CA GLN A 46 5.36 6.16 10.02
C GLN A 46 4.66 4.83 9.67
N GLU A 47 3.91 4.29 10.63
CA GLU A 47 3.21 3.02 10.49
C GLU A 47 2.34 2.92 9.23
N VAL A 48 2.55 1.86 8.48
CA VAL A 48 1.69 1.48 7.35
C VAL A 48 0.44 0.81 7.91
N CYS A 49 -0.63 1.58 8.04
CA CYS A 49 -1.87 1.14 8.69
C CYS A 49 -2.97 0.74 7.70
N GLY A 50 -2.88 1.17 6.43
CA GLY A 50 -3.72 0.72 5.33
C GLY A 50 -2.90 0.00 4.26
N LEU A 51 -3.39 -1.13 3.75
CA LEU A 51 -2.74 -1.86 2.67
C LEU A 51 -3.79 -2.62 1.84
N LYS A 52 -3.78 -2.47 0.52
CA LYS A 52 -4.76 -3.13 -0.36
C LYS A 52 -4.24 -3.32 -1.79
N TRP A 53 -4.33 -4.53 -2.32
CA TRP A 53 -4.09 -4.82 -3.73
C TRP A 53 -5.27 -4.39 -4.62
N SER A 54 -4.98 -3.92 -5.83
CA SER A 54 -5.97 -3.71 -6.88
C SER A 54 -6.53 -5.04 -7.36
N THR A 55 -7.73 -5.01 -7.95
CA THR A 55 -8.41 -6.22 -8.42
C THR A 55 -7.70 -6.91 -9.58
N ASP A 56 -6.92 -6.17 -10.36
CA ASP A 56 -6.10 -6.68 -11.46
C ASP A 56 -4.64 -6.94 -11.08
N PHE A 57 -4.31 -6.81 -9.78
CA PHE A 57 -2.98 -6.95 -9.22
C PHE A 57 -1.92 -5.99 -9.80
N LYS A 58 -2.28 -5.00 -10.62
CA LYS A 58 -1.29 -4.07 -11.16
C LYS A 58 -0.80 -3.05 -10.15
N TYR A 59 -1.58 -2.80 -9.10
CA TYR A 59 -1.28 -1.76 -8.13
C TYR A 59 -1.45 -2.25 -6.70
N LEU A 60 -0.55 -1.79 -5.83
CA LEU A 60 -0.72 -1.85 -4.39
C LEU A 60 -0.99 -0.42 -3.89
N ALA A 61 -2.01 -0.23 -3.06
CA ALA A 61 -2.18 1.00 -2.31
C ALA A 61 -1.73 0.77 -0.87
N SER A 62 -0.94 1.69 -0.34
CA SER A 62 -0.61 1.76 1.08
C SER A 62 -0.97 3.11 1.66
N GLY A 63 -1.43 3.10 2.90
CA GLY A 63 -1.83 4.28 3.65
C GLY A 63 -1.10 4.30 4.98
N GLY A 64 -0.56 5.45 5.34
CA GLY A 64 0.29 5.61 6.52
C GLY A 64 -0.31 6.53 7.58
N ASN A 65 0.24 6.43 8.79
CA ASN A 65 0.06 7.45 9.84
C ASN A 65 0.79 8.77 9.53
N ASP A 66 1.57 8.82 8.46
CA ASP A 66 2.19 10.03 7.90
C ASP A 66 1.27 10.81 6.95
N ASN A 67 -0.02 10.45 6.92
CA ASN A 67 -1.07 11.06 6.10
C ASN A 67 -0.92 10.84 4.60
N LEU A 68 0.01 9.97 4.18
CA LEU A 68 0.26 9.66 2.77
C LEU A 68 -0.58 8.46 2.33
N VAL A 69 -0.98 8.50 1.06
CA VAL A 69 -1.36 7.32 0.29
C VAL A 69 -0.32 7.12 -0.80
N ASN A 70 0.42 6.02 -0.72
CA ASN A 70 1.37 5.63 -1.75
C ASN A 70 0.74 4.56 -2.64
N VAL A 71 0.91 4.71 -3.94
CA VAL A 71 0.48 3.71 -4.92
C VAL A 71 1.72 3.13 -5.57
N TRP A 72 1.83 1.80 -5.57
CA TRP A 72 2.98 1.07 -6.07
C TRP A 72 2.58 0.27 -7.29
N SER A 73 3.45 0.24 -8.31
CA SER A 73 3.24 -0.59 -9.50
C SER A 73 3.80 -2.00 -9.26
N ALA A 74 2.99 -3.02 -9.50
CA ALA A 74 3.45 -4.40 -9.61
C ALA A 74 3.84 -4.67 -11.07
N ILE A 75 5.15 -4.75 -11.35
CA ILE A 75 5.62 -5.03 -12.70
C ILE A 75 5.31 -6.50 -13.03
N SER A 76 4.74 -6.73 -14.22
CA SER A 76 4.43 -8.06 -14.76
C SER A 76 5.64 -9.01 -14.69
N GLY A 77 5.65 -9.93 -13.72
CA GLY A 77 6.72 -10.93 -13.54
C GLY A 77 7.29 -11.03 -12.12
N GLY A 78 6.97 -10.11 -11.21
CA GLY A 78 7.42 -10.14 -9.83
C GLY A 78 7.09 -8.85 -9.10
N VAL A 79 7.23 -8.81 -7.77
CA VAL A 79 7.16 -7.52 -7.08
C VAL A 79 8.27 -6.64 -7.65
N GLY A 80 7.89 -5.48 -8.17
CA GLY A 80 8.82 -4.57 -8.83
C GLY A 80 10.02 -4.28 -7.93
N THR A 81 11.22 -4.35 -8.50
CA THR A 81 12.47 -3.91 -7.86
C THR A 81 12.53 -2.40 -7.65
N ASN A 82 11.52 -1.68 -8.14
CA ASN A 82 11.39 -0.25 -7.93
C ASN A 82 10.82 -0.03 -6.53
N ASN A 83 11.71 0.38 -5.63
CA ASN A 83 11.39 0.75 -4.26
C ASN A 83 10.67 2.10 -4.16
N GLU A 84 10.33 2.71 -5.30
CA GLU A 84 9.73 4.04 -5.40
C GLU A 84 8.22 3.91 -5.72
N PRO A 85 7.37 4.68 -5.03
CA PRO A 85 5.94 4.71 -5.33
C PRO A 85 5.67 5.37 -6.69
N LEU A 86 4.70 4.83 -7.44
CA LEU A 86 4.17 5.42 -8.67
C LEU A 86 3.53 6.78 -8.40
N HIS A 87 2.77 6.87 -7.31
CA HIS A 87 2.15 8.12 -6.85
C HIS A 87 2.30 8.27 -5.34
N VAL A 88 2.58 9.49 -4.91
CA VAL A 88 2.58 9.91 -3.49
C VAL A 88 1.48 10.95 -3.32
N LEU A 89 0.40 10.56 -2.65
CA LEU A 89 -0.81 11.37 -2.51
C LEU A 89 -0.88 11.89 -1.07
N ASN A 90 -0.75 13.21 -0.90
CA ASN A 90 -0.56 13.90 0.37
C ASN A 90 -1.73 14.81 0.77
N GLN A 91 -2.91 14.62 0.17
CA GLN A 91 -4.04 15.54 0.35
C GLN A 91 -4.86 15.23 1.62
N HIS A 92 -4.66 14.08 2.26
CA HIS A 92 -5.27 13.78 3.56
C HIS A 92 -4.57 14.54 4.68
N GLN A 93 -5.34 14.99 5.69
CA GLN A 93 -4.82 15.69 6.87
C GLN A 93 -4.69 14.79 8.12
N ALA A 94 -4.88 13.49 7.96
CA ALA A 94 -4.84 12.51 9.04
C ALA A 94 -4.43 11.12 8.51
N ALA A 95 -4.14 10.21 9.46
CA ALA A 95 -3.78 8.82 9.16
C ALA A 95 -4.76 8.16 8.19
N VAL A 96 -4.21 7.47 7.19
CA VAL A 96 -5.00 6.83 6.13
C VAL A 96 -5.02 5.32 6.33
N ARG A 97 -6.04 4.84 7.04
CA ARG A 97 -6.20 3.40 7.33
C ARG A 97 -7.18 2.71 6.39
N ALA A 98 -8.18 3.44 5.89
CA ALA A 98 -9.21 2.90 5.02
C ALA A 98 -8.79 3.04 3.55
N LEU A 99 -8.67 1.91 2.85
CA LEU A 99 -8.37 1.84 1.42
C LEU A 99 -9.28 0.81 0.75
N ALA A 100 -9.85 1.19 -0.38
CA ALA A 100 -10.68 0.30 -1.20
C ALA A 100 -10.50 0.60 -2.68
N TRP A 101 -10.20 -0.43 -3.46
CA TRP A 101 -10.16 -0.34 -4.92
C TRP A 101 -11.55 -0.54 -5.50
N CYS A 102 -11.88 0.20 -6.56
CA CYS A 102 -13.11 -0.04 -7.30
C CYS A 102 -13.05 -1.40 -8.01
N PRO A 103 -14.04 -2.28 -7.83
CA PRO A 103 -13.93 -3.65 -8.31
C PRO A 103 -14.04 -3.80 -9.83
N TRP A 104 -14.69 -2.86 -10.53
CA TRP A 104 -14.83 -2.87 -11.99
C TRP A 104 -13.96 -1.83 -12.71
N GLN A 105 -13.33 -0.90 -11.97
CA GLN A 105 -12.40 0.08 -12.52
C GLN A 105 -11.11 0.08 -11.69
N PRO A 106 -10.08 -0.72 -12.07
CA PRO A 106 -8.88 -0.92 -11.26
C PRO A 106 -8.04 0.34 -11.07
N ASN A 107 -8.32 1.41 -11.83
CA ASN A 107 -7.63 2.70 -11.72
C ASN A 107 -8.30 3.66 -10.74
N ILE A 108 -9.41 3.28 -10.09
CA ILE A 108 -10.07 4.10 -9.07
C ILE A 108 -9.77 3.52 -7.69
N LEU A 109 -9.16 4.35 -6.85
CA LEU A 109 -8.91 4.08 -5.44
C LEU A 109 -9.76 5.03 -4.59
N ALA A 110 -10.40 4.50 -3.55
CA ALA A 110 -10.99 5.30 -2.48
C ALA A 110 -10.13 5.19 -1.23
N SER A 111 -9.86 6.32 -0.59
CA SER A 111 -9.17 6.38 0.70
C SER A 111 -9.95 7.20 1.72
N GLY A 112 -9.93 6.77 2.97
CA GLY A 112 -10.58 7.47 4.08
C GLY A 112 -9.55 8.02 5.06
N GLY A 113 -9.62 9.32 5.32
CA GLY A 113 -8.80 9.97 6.34
C GLY A 113 -9.40 9.81 7.72
N GLY A 114 -8.54 9.67 8.73
CA GLY A 114 -8.94 9.54 10.14
C GLY A 114 -9.64 10.78 10.71
N THR A 115 -9.81 10.80 12.04
CA THR A 115 -10.63 11.77 12.79
C THR A 115 -10.30 13.25 12.51
N ALA A 116 -9.07 13.60 12.16
CA ALA A 116 -8.72 14.99 11.84
C ALA A 116 -9.09 15.40 10.41
N ASP A 117 -9.13 14.46 9.46
CA ASP A 117 -9.44 14.72 8.05
C ASP A 117 -10.93 14.50 7.73
N ARG A 118 -11.52 13.40 8.23
CA ARG A 118 -12.96 13.08 8.12
C ARG A 118 -13.52 13.06 6.69
N CYS A 119 -12.65 12.89 5.70
CA CYS A 119 -13.02 12.88 4.29
C CYS A 119 -12.75 11.52 3.66
N ILE A 120 -13.58 11.18 2.68
CA ILE A 120 -13.26 10.15 1.70
C ILE A 120 -12.78 10.86 0.45
N LYS A 121 -11.67 10.39 -0.11
CA LYS A 121 -11.06 10.89 -1.33
C LYS A 121 -11.03 9.78 -2.36
N PHE A 122 -11.34 10.12 -3.61
CA PHE A 122 -11.23 9.22 -4.76
C PHE A 122 -9.99 9.61 -5.55
N TRP A 123 -9.34 8.64 -6.18
CA TRP A 123 -8.12 8.88 -6.93
C TRP A 123 -8.17 8.16 -8.25
N ASN A 124 -7.74 8.86 -9.29
CA ASN A 124 -7.46 8.27 -10.58
C ASN A 124 -5.97 7.91 -10.66
N ILE A 125 -5.67 6.61 -10.67
CA ILE A 125 -4.30 6.10 -10.62
C ILE A 125 -3.58 6.24 -11.96
N ASN A 126 -4.29 6.45 -13.07
CA ASN A 126 -3.64 6.66 -14.37
C ASN A 126 -2.84 7.96 -14.42
N ASN A 127 -3.31 8.99 -13.72
CA ASN A 127 -2.73 10.33 -13.74
C ASN A 127 -2.37 10.87 -12.35
N GLY A 128 -2.72 10.17 -11.27
CA GLY A 128 -2.46 10.58 -9.89
C GLY A 128 -3.37 11.72 -9.40
N SER A 129 -4.46 12.03 -10.10
CA SER A 129 -5.37 13.10 -9.70
C SER A 129 -6.39 12.64 -8.66
N LEU A 130 -6.76 13.56 -7.77
CA LEU A 130 -7.95 13.46 -6.91
C LEU A 130 -9.24 13.53 -7.76
#